data_AF-A0AB33AH56-F1
#
_entry.id   AF-A0AB33AH56-F1
#
_cell.length_a   1.000
_cell.length_b   1.000
_cell.length_c   1.000
_cell.angle_alpha   90.00
_cell.angle_beta   90.00
_cell.angle_gamma   90.00
#
_symmetry.space_group_name_H-M   'P 1'
#
loop_
_entity.id
_entity.type
_entity.pdbx_description
1 polymer ?
#
loop_
_entity_poly.entity_id
_entity_poly.type
_entity_poly.pdbx_seq_one_letter_code
_entity_poly.pdbx_strand_id
1 'polypeptide(L)'
;MPSAQPNSLTKKPATSVLLALVLDVVGIFVFCTIGRRSHAEGITLLGVWQTAWPFLSGGAIGWVLSRGWSRPTSITPTGIAVWVCTVLFGMILRRLSHQGVAVSFVVVASLVTALFLLGWRAVANRVSKS
;
A
#
# COMPACT_ATOMS: atom_id res chain seq x y z
N MET A 1 -33.11 -20.29 -35.15
CA MET A 1 -33.06 -18.93 -34.58
C MET A 1 -31.97 -18.90 -33.51
N PRO A 2 -30.87 -18.15 -33.65
CA PRO A 2 -29.90 -17.99 -32.56
C PRO A 2 -30.41 -16.91 -31.59
N SER A 3 -30.85 -17.31 -30.40
CA SER A 3 -31.10 -16.39 -29.28
C SER A 3 -29.79 -15.98 -28.63
N ALA A 4 -29.60 -14.67 -28.48
CA ALA A 4 -28.40 -14.00 -28.00
C ALA A 4 -27.84 -14.59 -26.69
N GLN A 5 -26.53 -14.83 -26.67
CA GLN A 5 -25.78 -15.11 -25.43
C GLN A 5 -25.68 -13.81 -24.61
N PRO A 6 -26.09 -13.78 -23.33
CA PRO A 6 -25.99 -12.60 -22.50
C PRO A 6 -24.53 -12.25 -22.19
N ASN A 7 -24.13 -11.05 -22.65
CA ASN A 7 -22.98 -10.23 -22.26
C ASN A 7 -22.09 -10.79 -21.14
N SER A 8 -21.00 -11.45 -21.52
CA SER A 8 -19.85 -11.71 -20.65
C SER A 8 -19.07 -10.40 -20.43
N LEU A 9 -19.65 -9.46 -19.70
CA LEU A 9 -18.97 -8.24 -19.24
C LEU A 9 -17.92 -8.61 -18.19
N THR A 10 -16.80 -9.12 -18.68
CA THR A 10 -15.56 -9.29 -17.94
C THR A 10 -14.98 -7.93 -17.56
N LYS A 11 -15.58 -7.27 -16.56
CA LYS A 11 -14.91 -6.17 -15.83
C LYS A 11 -13.76 -6.77 -15.02
N LYS A 12 -12.63 -7.07 -15.67
CA LYS A 12 -11.50 -7.84 -15.08
C LYS A 12 -10.19 -7.08 -14.79
N PRO A 13 -9.87 -5.90 -15.37
CA PRO A 13 -8.67 -5.16 -14.96
C PRO A 13 -8.94 -4.03 -13.95
N ALA A 14 -9.89 -3.13 -14.23
CA ALA A 14 -10.06 -1.88 -13.45
C ALA A 14 -10.45 -2.13 -11.97
N THR A 15 -11.34 -3.09 -11.71
CA THR A 15 -11.77 -3.42 -10.35
C THR A 15 -10.62 -4.01 -9.52
N SER A 16 -9.78 -4.87 -10.13
CA SER A 16 -8.62 -5.45 -9.43
C SER A 16 -7.57 -4.39 -9.10
N VAL A 17 -7.34 -3.43 -10.00
CA VAL A 17 -6.43 -2.31 -9.77
C VAL A 17 -6.95 -1.43 -8.63
N LEU A 18 -8.25 -1.09 -8.65
CA LEU A 18 -8.86 -0.28 -7.61
C LEU A 18 -8.79 -0.97 -6.24
N LEU A 19 -9.14 -2.26 -6.16
CA LEU A 19 -9.07 -3.01 -4.91
C LEU A 19 -7.63 -3.07 -4.37
N ALA A 20 -6.65 -3.30 -5.23
CA ALA A 20 -5.24 -3.32 -4.83
C ALA A 20 -4.77 -1.95 -4.30
N LEU A 21 -5.14 -0.86 -4.97
CA LEU A 21 -4.85 0.50 -4.51
C LEU A 21 -5.49 0.78 -3.16
N VAL A 22 -6.77 0.43 -2.98
CA VAL A 22 -7.49 0.61 -1.72
C VAL A 22 -6.83 -0.19 -0.60
N LEU A 23 -6.46 -1.45 -0.84
CA LEU A 23 -5.78 -2.28 0.16
C LEU A 23 -4.42 -1.70 0.58
N ASP A 24 -3.65 -1.16 -0.36
CA ASP A 24 -2.37 -0.51 -0.05
C ASP A 24 -2.57 0.77 0.77
N VAL A 25 -3.50 1.62 0.35
CA VAL A 25 -3.82 2.89 1.04
C VAL A 25 -4.33 2.61 2.46
N VAL A 26 -5.25 1.66 2.61
CA VAL A 26 -5.77 1.23 3.92
C VAL A 26 -4.64 0.65 4.75
N GLY A 27 -3.78 -0.20 4.20
CA GLY A 27 -2.62 -0.77 4.90
C GLY A 27 -1.68 0.31 5.46
N ILE A 28 -1.43 1.37 4.67
CA ILE A 28 -0.63 2.53 5.12
C ILE A 28 -1.35 3.31 6.22
N PHE A 29 -2.64 3.59 6.08
CA PHE A 29 -3.41 4.28 7.13
C PHE A 29 -3.49 3.49 8.43
N VAL A 30 -3.67 2.17 8.34
CA VAL A 30 -3.66 1.26 9.50
C VAL A 30 -2.30 1.30 10.18
N PHE A 31 -1.20 1.17 9.43
CA PHE A 31 0.15 1.34 9.96
C PHE A 31 0.32 2.66 10.71
N CYS A 32 -0.05 3.79 10.10
CA CYS A 32 0.11 5.10 10.71
C CYS A 32 -0.76 5.28 11.96
N THR A 33 -2.00 4.80 11.93
CA THR A 33 -2.93 4.89 13.07
C THR A 33 -2.44 4.05 14.24
N ILE A 34 -2.01 2.82 13.99
CA ILE A 34 -1.42 1.93 15.01
C ILE A 34 -0.14 2.54 15.55
N GLY A 35 0.77 3.00 14.67
CA GLY A 35 2.04 3.61 15.09
C GLY A 35 1.84 4.80 16.01
N ARG A 36 0.92 5.72 15.67
CA ARG A 36 0.57 6.84 16.56
C ARG A 36 0.07 6.38 17.91
N ARG A 37 -0.86 5.40 17.91
CA ARG A 37 -1.40 4.85 19.16
C ARG A 37 -0.32 4.21 20.02
N SER A 38 0.61 3.46 19.42
CA SER A 38 1.74 2.82 20.09
C SER A 38 2.72 3.82 20.71
N HIS A 39 2.89 4.99 20.10
CA HIS A 39 3.71 6.08 20.64
C HIS A 39 2.96 7.02 21.59
N ALA A 40 1.76 6.62 22.04
CA ALA A 40 0.86 7.44 22.86
C ALA A 40 0.51 8.81 22.24
N GLU A 41 0.65 8.94 20.92
CA GLU A 41 0.22 10.11 20.18
C GLU A 41 -1.30 10.09 19.99
N GLY A 42 -1.94 11.26 20.04
CA GLY A 42 -3.38 11.36 19.83
C GLY A 42 -3.81 10.90 18.44
N ILE A 43 -4.92 10.15 18.36
CA ILE A 43 -5.54 9.76 17.09
C ILE A 43 -6.47 10.90 16.65
N THR A 44 -5.91 11.87 15.94
CA THR A 44 -6.67 12.94 15.27
C THR A 44 -6.57 12.76 13.77
N LEU A 45 -7.59 13.21 13.01
CA LEU A 45 -7.58 13.12 11.56
C LEU A 45 -6.33 13.77 10.95
N LEU A 46 -5.99 14.98 11.43
CA LEU A 46 -4.80 15.70 11.00
C LEU A 46 -3.51 14.97 11.39
N GLY A 47 -3.41 14.42 12.60
CA GLY A 47 -2.21 13.70 13.05
C GLY A 47 -1.96 12.42 12.27
N VAL A 48 -3.02 11.65 11.98
CA VAL A 48 -2.95 10.47 11.12
C VAL A 48 -2.51 10.87 9.71
N TRP A 49 -3.12 11.92 9.14
CA TRP A 49 -2.74 12.43 7.83
C TRP A 49 -1.28 12.88 7.77
N GLN A 50 -0.83 13.68 8.74
CA GLN A 50 0.56 14.15 8.87
C GLN A 50 1.56 13.00 8.93
N THR A 51 1.16 11.87 9.52
CA THR A 51 1.98 10.67 9.59
C THR A 51 1.93 9.87 8.29
N ALA A 52 0.78 9.82 7.62
CA ALA A 52 0.52 8.95 6.46
C ALA A 52 1.00 9.52 5.13
N TRP A 53 0.86 10.83 4.89
CA TRP A 53 1.16 11.42 3.58
C TRP A 53 2.59 11.14 3.05
N PRO A 54 3.66 11.06 3.87
CA PRO A 54 4.99 10.70 3.38
C PRO A 54 5.03 9.29 2.80
N PHE A 55 4.40 8.34 3.48
CA PHE A 55 4.34 6.93 3.07
C PHE A 55 3.41 6.73 1.86
N LEU A 56 2.27 7.42 1.84
CA LEU A 56 1.35 7.41 0.70
C LEU A 56 2.02 7.95 -0.56
N SER A 57 2.83 9.01 -0.44
CA SER A 57 3.62 9.56 -1.55
C SER A 57 4.61 8.53 -2.07
N GLY A 58 5.32 7.84 -1.19
CA GLY A 58 6.21 6.74 -1.57
C GLY A 58 5.49 5.56 -2.23
N GLY A 59 4.33 5.16 -1.71
CA GLY A 59 3.51 4.11 -2.30
C GLY A 59 3.02 4.48 -3.70
N ALA A 60 2.59 5.73 -3.91
CA ALA A 60 2.20 6.23 -5.21
C ALA A 60 3.36 6.19 -6.22
N ILE A 61 4.57 6.59 -5.81
CA ILE A 61 5.77 6.48 -6.65
C ILE A 61 6.05 5.02 -7.03
N GLY A 62 5.98 4.10 -6.07
CA GLY A 62 6.20 2.68 -6.34
C GLY A 62 5.16 2.06 -7.28
N TRP A 63 3.90 2.52 -7.21
CA TRP A 63 2.85 2.15 -8.18
C TRP A 63 3.18 2.62 -9.59
N VAL A 64 3.65 3.86 -9.75
CA VAL A 64 4.07 4.42 -11.04
C VAL A 64 5.29 3.67 -11.60
N LEU A 65 6.34 3.51 -10.79
CA LEU A 65 7.59 2.85 -11.21
C LEU A 65 7.40 1.39 -11.61
N SER A 66 6.53 0.66 -10.90
CA SER A 66 6.24 -0.74 -11.24
C SER A 66 5.17 -0.92 -12.31
N ARG A 67 4.57 0.18 -12.79
CA ARG A 67 3.35 0.15 -13.60
C ARG A 67 2.30 -0.76 -12.97
N GLY A 68 2.02 -0.57 -11.69
CA GLY A 68 1.26 -1.50 -10.84
C GLY A 68 -0.12 -1.86 -11.38
N TRP A 69 -0.72 -1.02 -12.24
CA TRP A 69 -1.95 -1.31 -12.97
C TRP A 69 -1.84 -2.53 -13.91
N SER A 70 -0.64 -2.95 -14.28
CA SER A 70 -0.39 -4.09 -15.17
C SER A 70 -0.47 -5.42 -14.42
N ARG A 71 -0.04 -5.46 -13.15
CA ARG A 71 0.02 -6.68 -12.30
C ARG A 71 -0.24 -6.34 -10.82
N PRO A 72 -1.43 -5.82 -10.47
CA PRO A 72 -1.70 -5.17 -9.17
C PRO A 72 -1.54 -6.10 -7.96
N THR A 73 -1.81 -7.39 -8.12
CA THR A 73 -1.72 -8.43 -7.07
C THR A 73 -0.36 -9.11 -6.99
N SER A 74 0.57 -8.80 -7.90
CA SER A 74 1.88 -9.46 -7.92
C SER A 74 2.78 -8.96 -6.81
N ILE A 75 3.43 -9.88 -6.09
CA ILE A 75 4.48 -9.55 -5.11
C ILE A 75 5.67 -8.94 -5.84
N THR A 76 6.11 -9.55 -6.95
CA THR A 76 7.22 -9.06 -7.77
C THR A 76 6.74 -8.82 -9.21
N PRO A 77 6.93 -7.63 -9.80
CA PRO A 77 7.69 -6.49 -9.26
C PRO A 77 6.85 -5.51 -8.41
N THR A 78 5.52 -5.54 -8.50
CA THR A 78 4.65 -4.47 -7.97
C THR A 78 4.72 -4.32 -6.46
N GLY A 79 4.47 -5.38 -5.69
CA GLY A 79 4.50 -5.32 -4.23
C GLY A 79 5.86 -4.83 -3.68
N ILE A 80 6.97 -5.40 -4.16
CA ILE A 80 8.32 -5.00 -3.74
C ILE A 80 8.59 -3.53 -4.06
N ALA A 81 8.28 -3.08 -5.28
CA ALA A 81 8.49 -1.69 -5.68
C ALA A 81 7.66 -0.72 -4.83
N VAL A 82 6.38 -1.03 -4.60
CA VAL A 82 5.49 -0.22 -3.74
C VAL A 82 6.03 -0.17 -2.32
N TRP A 83 6.42 -1.30 -1.74
CA TRP A 83 6.97 -1.36 -0.39
C TRP A 83 8.28 -0.57 -0.24
N VAL A 84 9.26 -0.82 -1.11
CA VAL A 84 10.56 -0.13 -1.08
C VAL A 84 10.38 1.38 -1.24
N CYS A 85 9.54 1.82 -2.19
CA CYS A 85 9.28 3.24 -2.38
C CYS A 85 8.52 3.85 -1.19
N THR A 86 7.55 3.13 -0.61
CA THR A 86 6.81 3.56 0.58
C THR A 86 7.75 3.86 1.73
N VAL A 87 8.71 2.97 2.01
CA VAL A 87 9.69 3.17 3.07
C VAL A 87 10.68 4.26 2.70
N LEU A 88 11.31 4.17 1.53
CA LEU A 88 12.39 5.07 1.11
C LEU A 88 11.92 6.53 1.05
N PHE A 89 10.88 6.81 0.26
CA PHE A 89 10.35 8.16 0.14
C PHE A 89 9.60 8.59 1.39
N GLY A 90 8.98 7.66 2.13
CA GLY A 90 8.41 7.95 3.43
C GLY A 90 9.44 8.53 4.40
N MET A 91 10.61 7.91 4.52
CA MET A 91 11.68 8.41 5.39
C MET A 91 12.29 9.72 4.90
N ILE A 92 12.48 9.88 3.59
CA ILE A 92 12.98 11.12 2.98
C ILE A 92 12.03 12.28 3.28
N LEU A 93 10.74 12.13 2.97
CA LEU A 93 9.73 13.17 3.17
C LEU A 93 9.53 13.49 4.64
N ARG A 94 9.58 12.48 5.53
CA ARG A 94 9.57 12.70 6.98
C ARG A 94 10.75 13.55 7.45
N ARG A 95 11.97 13.22 7.00
CA ARG A 95 13.17 14.01 7.28
C ARG A 95 13.02 15.46 6.83
N LEU A 96 12.56 15.67 5.59
CA LEU A 96 12.35 17.00 5.02
C LEU A 96 11.24 17.79 5.74
N SER A 97 10.29 17.09 6.36
CA SER A 97 9.18 17.69 7.11
C SER A 97 9.47 17.80 8.60
N HIS A 98 10.72 17.61 9.01
CA HIS A 98 11.16 17.62 10.41
C HIS A 98 10.40 16.62 11.32
N GLN A 99 9.86 15.55 10.73
CA GLN A 99 9.30 14.43 11.46
C GLN A 99 10.44 13.47 11.79
N GLY A 100 10.64 13.15 13.07
CA GLY A 100 11.75 12.31 13.52
C GLY A 100 11.85 10.98 12.76
N VAL A 101 13.10 10.58 12.45
CA VAL A 101 13.44 9.29 11.81
C VAL A 101 14.53 8.61 12.65
N ALA A 102 14.09 7.83 13.63
CA ALA A 102 14.97 6.96 14.42
C ALA A 102 15.25 5.66 13.65
N VAL A 103 16.42 5.05 13.87
CA VAL A 103 16.76 3.75 13.24
C VAL A 103 15.73 2.67 13.58
N SER A 104 15.29 2.62 14.84
CA SER A 104 14.21 1.71 15.27
C SER A 104 12.90 1.95 14.51
N PHE A 105 12.56 3.21 14.26
CA PHE A 105 11.38 3.57 13.47
C PHE A 105 11.51 3.07 12.03
N VAL A 106 12.67 3.21 11.39
CA VAL A 106 12.90 2.69 10.02
C VAL A 106 12.69 1.18 9.97
N VAL A 107 13.25 0.43 10.92
CA VAL A 107 13.12 -1.03 10.98
C VAL A 107 11.66 -1.45 11.17
N VAL A 108 10.99 -0.91 12.20
CA VAL A 108 9.59 -1.28 12.50
C VAL A 108 8.66 -0.85 11.35
N ALA A 109 8.81 0.36 10.83
CA ALA A 109 8.01 0.83 9.70
C ALA A 109 8.22 -0.06 8.47
N SER A 110 9.46 -0.47 8.18
CA SER A 110 9.75 -1.37 7.05
C SER A 110 9.06 -2.71 7.21
N LEU A 111 9.12 -3.33 8.39
CA LEU A 111 8.52 -4.63 8.66
C LEU A 111 6.99 -4.58 8.65
N VAL A 112 6.38 -3.59 9.30
CA VAL A 112 4.93 -3.47 9.39
C VAL A 112 4.33 -3.10 8.03
N THR A 113 4.95 -2.18 7.28
CA THR A 113 4.51 -1.86 5.92
C THR A 113 4.74 -3.03 4.96
N ALA A 114 5.82 -3.82 5.11
CA ALA A 114 6.01 -5.06 4.34
C ALA A 114 4.87 -6.04 4.62
N LEU A 115 4.52 -6.24 5.89
CA LEU A 115 3.43 -7.11 6.30
C LEU A 115 2.11 -6.68 5.66
N PHE A 116 1.76 -5.39 5.73
CA PHE A 116 0.51 -4.93 5.14
C PHE A 116 0.52 -4.98 3.61
N LEU A 117 1.53 -4.42 2.96
CA LEU A 117 1.58 -4.28 1.50
C LEU A 117 1.85 -5.60 0.77
N LEU A 118 2.77 -6.43 1.29
CA LEU A 118 3.11 -7.71 0.68
C LEU A 118 2.20 -8.84 1.19
N GLY A 119 1.72 -8.76 2.44
CA GLY A 119 0.91 -9.80 3.05
C GLY A 119 -0.43 -10.01 2.35
N TRP A 120 -1.17 -8.94 2.05
CA TRP A 120 -2.45 -9.10 1.32
C TRP A 120 -2.23 -9.67 -0.09
N ARG A 121 -1.14 -9.29 -0.76
CA ARG A 121 -0.75 -9.85 -2.08
C ARG A 121 -0.40 -11.32 -1.97
N ALA A 122 0.30 -11.73 -0.92
CA ALA A 122 0.58 -13.13 -0.65
C ALA A 122 -0.70 -13.93 -0.45
N VAL A 123 -1.66 -13.42 0.33
CA VAL A 123 -2.97 -14.05 0.51
C VAL A 123 -3.73 -14.15 -0.81
N ALA A 124 -3.81 -13.07 -1.59
CA ALA A 124 -4.48 -13.06 -2.89
C ALA A 124 -3.90 -14.12 -3.86
N ASN A 125 -2.57 -14.25 -3.90
CA ASN A 125 -1.89 -15.24 -4.73
C ASN A 125 -2.11 -16.68 -4.25
N ARG A 126 -2.37 -16.90 -2.96
CA ARG A 126 -2.71 -18.22 -2.41
C ARG A 126 -4.16 -18.60 -2.72
N VAL A 127 -5.09 -17.66 -2.54
CA VAL A 127 -6.52 -17.87 -2.83
C VAL A 127 -6.75 -18.08 -4.32
N SER A 128 -6.04 -17.35 -5.20
CA SER A 128 -6.20 -17.51 -6.65
C SER A 128 -5.60 -18.79 -7.23
N LYS A 129 -4.83 -19.55 -6.44
CA LYS A 129 -4.22 -20.84 -6.83
C LYS A 129 -4.90 -22.05 -6.19
N SER A 130 -5.93 -21.85 -5.36
CA SER A 130 -6.77 -22.91 -4.76
C SER A 130 -8.05 -23.08 -5.56
#